data_AF-A0A2S9FIS9-F1
#
_entry.id   AF-A0A2S9FIS9-F1
#
_cell.length_a   1.000
_cell.length_b   1.000
_cell.length_c   1.000
_cell.angle_alpha   90.00
_cell.angle_beta   90.00
_cell.angle_gamma   90.00
#
_symmetry.space_group_name_H-M   'P 1'
#
loop_
_entity.id
_entity.type
_entity.pdbx_description
1 polymer ?
#
loop_
_entity_poly.entity_id
_entity_poly.type
_entity_poly.pdbx_seq_one_letter_code
_entity_poly.pdbx_strand_id
1 'polypeptide(L)' 'MPNTNPLTAWKALKEGNERFVAGKPQHPSQSIEHRASLAAEQKPTA' A
#
# COMPACT_ATOMS: atom_id res chain seq x y z
N MET A 1 10.69 1.38 -11.10
CA MET A 1 11.59 1.48 -9.94
C MET A 1 11.91 0.07 -9.48
N PRO A 2 13.13 -0.25 -9.01
CA PRO A 2 13.34 -1.52 -8.34
C PRO A 2 12.32 -1.66 -7.19
N ASN A 3 11.95 -2.89 -6.85
CA ASN A 3 11.12 -3.16 -5.67
C ASN A 3 11.69 -2.39 -4.48
N THR A 4 10.80 -1.82 -3.67
CA THR A 4 11.20 -1.06 -2.48
C THR A 4 12.12 -1.90 -1.58
N ASN A 5 12.90 -1.25 -0.71
CA ASN A 5 13.76 -1.98 0.22
C ASN A 5 12.95 -2.49 1.44
N PRO A 6 13.45 -3.50 2.18
CA PRO A 6 12.74 -4.07 3.34
C PRO A 6 12.36 -3.04 4.42
N LEU A 7 13.21 -2.04 4.67
CA LEU A 7 12.95 -1.00 5.67
C LEU A 7 11.71 -0.17 5.29
N THR A 8 11.61 0.24 4.02
CA THR A 8 10.49 1.03 3.51
C THR A 8 9.20 0.22 3.44
N ALA A 9 9.27 -1.06 3.00
CA ALA A 9 8.12 -1.96 3.01
C ALA A 9 7.55 -2.11 4.43
N TRP A 10 8.41 -2.40 5.40
CA TRP A 10 8.00 -2.57 6.79
C TRP A 10 7.40 -1.30 7.40
N LYS A 11 8.00 -0.14 7.10
CA LYS A 11 7.48 1.16 7.56
C LYS A 11 6.04 1.39 7.08
N ALA A 12 5.75 1.14 5.81
CA ALA A 12 4.41 1.31 5.25
C ALA A 12 3.38 0.37 5.89
N LEU A 13 3.76 -0.89 6.15
CA LEU A 13 2.92 -1.87 6.85
C LEU A 13 2.59 -1.41 8.28
N LYS A 14 3.61 -0.98 9.03
CA LYS A 14 3.45 -0.50 10.41
C LYS A 14 2.55 0.74 10.48
N GLU A 15 2.78 1.73 9.64
CA GLU A 15 1.95 2.95 9.60
C GLU A 15 0.50 2.65 9.20
N GLY A 16 0.29 1.70 8.29
CA GLY A 16 -1.04 1.21 7.93
C GLY A 16 -1.77 0.60 9.13
N ASN A 17 -1.06 -0.24 9.91
CA ASN A 17 -1.60 -0.83 11.13
C ASN A 17 -1.88 0.24 12.21
N GLU A 18 -0.99 1.22 12.41
CA GLU A 18 -1.22 2.32 13.35
C GLU A 18 -2.51 3.09 13.04
N ARG A 19 -2.77 3.39 11.75
CA ARG A 19 -4.03 4.03 11.31
C ARG A 19 -5.24 3.14 11.60
N PHE A 20 -5.12 1.84 11.37
CA PHE A 20 -6.18 0.88 11.66
C PHE A 20 -6.49 0.83 13.16
N VAL A 21 -5.48 0.67 14.02
CA VAL A 21 -5.63 0.64 15.48
C VAL A 21 -6.24 1.95 16.01
N ALA A 22 -5.86 3.09 15.44
CA ALA A 22 -6.40 4.39 15.82
C ALA A 22 -7.83 4.66 15.31
N GLY A 23 -8.47 3.74 14.57
CA GLY A 23 -9.79 3.95 13.98
C GLY A 23 -9.82 5.01 12.89
N LYS A 24 -8.69 5.26 12.21
CA LYS A 24 -8.53 6.29 11.16
C LYS A 24 -8.02 5.68 9.83
N PRO A 25 -8.70 4.67 9.27
CA PRO A 25 -8.27 4.07 8.01
C PRO A 25 -8.42 5.07 6.85
N GLN A 26 -7.44 5.08 5.96
CA GLN A 26 -7.47 5.93 4.75
C GLN A 26 -8.06 5.21 3.53
N HIS A 27 -8.09 3.87 3.56
CA HIS A 27 -8.41 3.04 2.39
C HIS A 27 -7.62 3.46 1.12
N PRO A 28 -6.28 3.61 1.21
CA PRO A 28 -5.47 4.08 0.09
C PRO A 28 -5.45 3.04 -1.03
N SER A 29 -5.18 3.49 -2.26
CA SER A 29 -5.02 2.61 -3.43
C SER A 29 -6.26 1.76 -3.77
N GLN A 30 -7.47 2.30 -3.51
CA GLN A 30 -8.74 1.60 -3.78
C GLN A 30 -9.65 2.33 -4.79
N SER A 31 -9.18 3.40 -5.44
CA SER A 31 -9.98 4.12 -6.44
C SER A 31 -10.23 3.29 -7.70
N ILE A 32 -11.24 3.66 -8.49
CA ILE A 32 -11.58 2.98 -9.75
C ILE A 32 -10.42 3.06 -10.74
N GLU A 33 -9.79 4.24 -10.84
CA GLU A 33 -8.66 4.52 -11.71
C GLU A 33 -7.45 3.66 -11.32
N HIS A 34 -7.15 3.60 -10.01
CA HIS A 34 -6.06 2.76 -9.52
C HIS A 34 -6.32 1.28 -9.81
N ARG A 35 -7.53 0.79 -9.54
CA ARG A 35 -7.92 -0.58 -9.85
C ARG A 35 -7.79 -0.90 -11.34
N ALA A 36 -8.24 -0.01 -12.23
CA ALA A 36 -8.11 -0.20 -13.67
C ALA A 36 -6.65 -0.29 -14.12
N SER A 37 -5.76 0.52 -13.52
CA SER A 37 -4.33 0.51 -13.85
C SER A 37 -3.60 -0.80 -13.50
N LEU A 38 -4.11 -1.55 -12.50
CA LEU A 38 -3.51 -2.80 -12.04
C LEU A 38 -3.88 -4.03 -12.89
N ALA A 39 -4.74 -3.87 -13.91
CA ALA A 39 -5.16 -4.99 -14.76
C ALA A 39 -4.00 -5.61 -15.57
N ALA A 40 -2.95 -4.84 -15.84
CA ALA A 40 -1.81 -5.28 -16.65
C ALA A 40 -0.71 -5.97 -15.83
N GLU A 41 -0.35 -5.43 -14.67
CA GLU A 41 0.73 -5.96 -13.84
C GLU A 41 0.56 -5.58 -12.36
N GLN A 42 1.27 -6.31 -11.49
CA GLN A 42 1.39 -6.02 -10.08
C GLN A 42 2.86 -5.89 -9.68
N LYS A 43 3.15 -4.94 -8.78
CA LYS A 43 4.48 -4.74 -8.15
C LYS A 43 4.30 -4.50 -6.65
N PRO A 44 3.82 -5.51 -5.89
CA PRO A 44 3.60 -5.37 -4.45
C PRO A 44 4.93 -5.19 -3.71
N THR A 45 4.87 -4.55 -2.54
CA THR A 45 6.05 -4.29 -1.70
C THR A 45 6.23 -5.27 -0.55
N ALA A 46 5.20 -6.07 -0.24
CA ALA A 46 5.16 -7.11 0.79
C ALA A 46 4.02 -8.09 0.50
#